data_AF-A0A967PPH8-F1
#
_entry.id   AF-A0A967PPH8-F1
#
_cell.length_a   1.000
_cell.length_b   1.000
_cell.length_c   1.000
_cell.angle_alpha   90.00
_cell.angle_beta   90.00
_cell.angle_gamma   90.00
#
_symmetry.space_group_name_H-M   'P 1'
#
loop_
_entity.id
_entity.type
_entity.pdbx_description
1 polymer ?
#
loop_
_entity_poly.entity_id
_entity_poly.type
_entity_poly.pdbx_seq_one_letter_code
_entity_poly.pdbx_strand_id
1 'polypeptide(L)' 'WWRVPSDGSGEPYRFIGDEGGSSFRFSPDGERLTFTRAVDGKAQLFVMRTD' A
#
# COMPACT_ATOMS: atom_id res chain seq x y z
N TRP A 1 -2.48 -4.00 -3.46
CA TRP A 1 -1.39 -4.37 -2.54
C TRP A 1 -1.96 -5.03 -1.33
N TRP A 2 -1.36 -6.13 -0.91
CA TRP A 2 -1.87 -7.01 0.14
C TRP A 2 -0.82 -7.18 1.24
N ARG A 3 -1.26 -7.26 2.50
CA ARG A 3 -0.49 -7.84 3.60
C ARG A 3 -1.07 -9.21 3.89
N VAL A 4 -0.21 -10.21 3.92
CA VAL A 4 -0.59 -11.57 4.31
C VAL A 4 0.38 -11.99 5.42
N PRO A 5 -0.11 -12.47 6.57
CA PRO A 5 0.75 -13.06 7.59
C PRO A 5 1.54 -14.22 6.98
N SER A 6 2.87 -14.19 7.10
CA SER A 6 3.74 -15.23 6.52
C SER A 6 3.61 -16.58 7.23
N ASP A 7 3.10 -16.58 8.45
CA ASP A 7 2.82 -17.77 9.26
C ASP A 7 1.43 -18.37 9.01
N GLY A 8 0.63 -17.76 8.13
CA GLY A 8 -0.73 -18.20 7.81
C GLY A 8 -1.75 -17.99 8.93
N SER A 9 -1.41 -17.24 9.97
CA SER A 9 -2.25 -17.07 11.17
C SER A 9 -3.47 -16.16 10.98
N GLY A 10 -3.57 -15.44 9.87
CA GLY A 10 -4.59 -14.40 9.71
C GLY A 10 -5.01 -14.09 8.28
N GLU A 11 -6.07 -13.30 8.17
CA GLU A 11 -6.69 -12.94 6.91
C GLU A 11 -5.84 -11.94 6.12
N PRO A 12 -5.78 -12.08 4.78
CA PRO A 12 -5.17 -11.07 3.91
C PRO A 12 -5.83 -9.70 4.08
N TYR A 13 -5.03 -8.66 4.27
CA TYR A 13 -5.49 -7.27 4.30
C TYR A 13 -5.16 -6.57 3.00
N ARG A 14 -6.14 -5.91 2.37
CA ARG A 14 -5.97 -5.15 1.12
C ARG A 14 -5.78 -3.65 1.42
N PHE A 15 -4.58 -3.12 1.21
CA PHE A 15 -4.30 -1.68 1.37
C PHE A 15 -4.82 -0.83 0.21
N ILE A 16 -4.68 -1.34 -1.01
CA ILE A 16 -4.93 -0.59 -2.24
C ILE A 16 -5.99 -1.31 -3.05
N GLY A 17 -7.09 -0.60 -3.31
CA GLY A 17 -8.23 -1.03 -4.12
C GLY A 17 -7.88 -1.20 -5.60
N ASP A 18 -8.91 -1.24 -6.44
CA ASP A 18 -8.76 -1.56 -7.87
C ASP A 18 -8.05 -0.46 -8.65
N GLU A 19 -8.06 0.77 -8.13
CA GLU A 19 -7.37 1.90 -8.74
C GLU A 19 -5.83 1.79 -8.70
N GLY A 20 -5.30 0.91 -7.85
CA GLY A 20 -3.89 0.52 -7.90
C GLY A 20 -2.88 1.65 -7.62
N GLY A 21 -1.67 1.47 -8.15
CA GLY A 21 -0.54 2.39 -8.03
C GLY A 21 0.77 1.71 -8.45
N SER A 22 1.90 2.39 -8.24
CA SER A 22 3.26 1.89 -8.47
C SER A 22 4.24 2.37 -7.40
N SER A 23 5.49 1.88 -7.44
CA SER A 23 6.59 2.34 -6.56
C SER A 23 6.29 2.26 -5.05
N PHE A 24 5.72 1.14 -4.63
CA PHE A 24 5.33 0.90 -3.24
C PHE A 24 6.56 0.75 -2.34
N ARG A 25 6.54 1.45 -1.20
CA ARG A 25 7.61 1.37 -0.19
C ARG A 25 6.98 1.48 1.20
N PHE A 26 7.26 0.49 2.05
CA PHE A 26 6.96 0.59 3.46
C PHE A 26 8.00 1.46 4.16
N SER A 27 7.58 2.20 5.19
CA SER A 27 8.51 2.76 6.16
C SER A 27 9.24 1.63 6.91
N PRO A 28 10.46 1.89 7.43
CA PRO A 28 11.24 0.85 8.14
C PRO A 28 10.52 0.26 9.37
N ASP A 29 9.70 1.06 10.05
CA ASP A 29 8.84 0.65 11.17
C ASP A 29 7.56 -0.07 10.73
N GLY A 30 7.26 -0.09 9.43
CA GLY A 30 6.07 -0.70 8.86
C GLY A 30 4.78 0.07 9.05
N GLU A 31 4.76 1.22 9.73
CA GLU A 31 3.54 1.99 10.06
C GLU A 31 2.95 2.74 8.86
N ARG A 32 3.74 2.95 7.80
CA ARG A 32 3.35 3.72 6.62
C ARG A 32 3.69 3.01 5.33
N LEU A 33 2.88 3.27 4.32
CA LEU A 33 3.09 2.83 2.94
C LEU A 33 3.04 4.05 2.01
N THR A 34 4.09 4.25 1.23
CA THR A 34 4.11 5.25 0.15
C THR A 34 3.91 4.59 -1.21
N PHE A 35 3.21 5.25 -2.12
CA PHE A 35 3.05 4.79 -3.50
C PHE A 35 2.77 5.95 -4.44
N THR A 36 3.03 5.74 -5.73
CA THR A 36 2.71 6.69 -6.79
C THR A 36 1.44 6.25 -7.49
N ARG A 37 0.56 7.20 -7.81
CA ARG A 37 -0.65 6.93 -8.60
C ARG A 37 -1.02 8.11 -9.48
N ALA A 38 -1.57 7.82 -10.65
CA ALA A 38 -2.17 8.83 -11.50
C ALA A 38 -3.57 9.22 -11.00
N VAL A 39 -3.78 10.51 -10.75
CA VAL A 39 -5.09 11.11 -10.50
C VAL A 39 -5.25 12.24 -11.52
N ASP A 40 -6.34 12.20 -12.27
CA ASP A 40 -6.62 13.15 -13.37
C ASP A 40 -5.44 13.32 -14.34
N GLY A 41 -4.82 12.19 -14.71
CA GLY A 41 -3.70 12.13 -15.64
C GLY A 41 -2.35 12.58 -15.08
N LYS A 42 -2.26 12.93 -13.78
CA LYS A 42 -1.03 13.40 -13.13
C LYS A 42 -0.54 12.40 -12.09
N ALA A 43 0.75 12.09 -12.14
CA ALA A 43 1.39 11.26 -11.14
C ALA A 43 1.52 12.02 -9.81
N GLN A 44 1.05 11.40 -8.74
CA GLN A 44 1.07 11.95 -7.38
C GLN A 44 1.66 10.93 -6.41
N LEU A 45 2.37 11.42 -5.39
CA LEU A 45 2.86 10.62 -4.27
C LEU A 45 1.80 10.58 -3.17
N PHE A 46 1.45 9.37 -2.73
CA PHE A 46 0.54 9.13 -1.63
C PHE A 46 1.27 8.52 -0.45
N VAL A 47 0.76 8.79 0.75
CA VAL A 47 1.20 8.18 2.01
C VAL A 47 -0.06 7.72 2.75
N MET A 48 -0.07 6.49 3.24
CA MET A 48 -1.14 5.96 4.09
C MET A 48 -0.57 5.22 5.29
N ARG A 49 -1.37 5.11 6.36
CA ARG A 49 -1.06 4.23 7.50
C ARG A 49 -1.41 2.78 7.17
N THR A 50 -0.78 1.84 7.89
CA THR A 50 -0.89 0.40 7.65
C THR A 50 -1.64 -0.37 8.76
N ASP A 51 -2.22 0.34 9.72
CA ASP A 51 -3.04 -0.19 10.81
C ASP A 51 -4.51 -0.37 10.42
#